data_AF-A0A1V2H3E1-F1
#
_entry.id   AF-A0A1V2H3E1-F1
#
_cell.length_a   1.000
_cell.length_b   1.000
_cell.length_c   1.000
_cell.angle_alpha   90.00
_cell.angle_beta   90.00
_cell.angle_gamma   90.00
#
_symmetry.space_group_name_H-M   'P 1'
#
loop_
_entity.id
_entity.type
_entity.pdbx_description
1 polymer ?
#
loop_
_entity_poly.entity_id
_entity_poly.type
_entity_poly.pdbx_seq_one_letter_code
_entity_poly.pdbx_strand_id
1 'polypeptide(L)'
;MNAKKDWADVIGGLLLLAGGLWFMSMAAGQTMGTLRRMGPGYMPMAIGVLVVVFGLLVAVPALFRAGTLPVPEWRPFATICLSVLAFALVVEKFGLVPATVVLTVVAALAEPKLKPLQLGILCLALSAIGVGVFVKGLGIPVAAFRWPV
;
A
#
# COMPACT_ATOMS: atom_id res chain seq x y z
N MET A 1 15.93 34.51 -3.95
CA MET A 1 15.92 33.05 -4.14
C MET A 1 15.68 32.39 -2.78
N ASN A 2 14.43 32.03 -2.46
CA ASN A 2 14.08 31.39 -1.19
C ASN A 2 14.20 29.87 -1.35
N ALA A 3 15.36 29.31 -1.04
CA ALA A 3 15.56 27.87 -0.94
C ALA A 3 14.77 27.35 0.28
N LYS A 4 13.54 26.88 0.04
CA LYS A 4 12.75 26.18 1.06
C LYS A 4 13.05 24.67 0.94
N LYS A 5 12.99 23.98 2.07
CA LYS A 5 13.36 22.57 2.24
C LYS A 5 12.33 21.66 1.54
N ASP A 6 12.72 20.45 1.13
CA ASP A 6 11.81 19.43 0.57
C ASP A 6 10.86 18.86 1.64
N TRP A 7 9.89 19.67 2.06
CA TRP A 7 8.96 19.33 3.13
C TRP A 7 8.07 18.12 2.78
N ALA A 8 7.82 17.85 1.50
CA ALA A 8 7.05 16.69 1.04
C ALA A 8 7.68 15.36 1.50
N ASP A 9 8.96 15.17 1.15
CA ASP A 9 9.69 13.95 1.43
C ASP A 9 10.06 13.85 2.92
N VAL A 10 10.28 14.99 3.58
CA VAL A 10 10.47 15.04 5.04
C VAL A 10 9.20 14.59 5.77
N ILE A 11 8.02 15.12 5.40
CA ILE A 11 6.75 14.75 6.02
C ILE A 11 6.41 13.29 5.68
N GLY A 12 6.58 12.86 4.43
CA GLY A 12 6.35 11.48 4.00
C GLY A 12 7.25 10.49 4.74
N GLY A 13 8.55 10.78 4.83
CA GLY A 13 9.51 9.99 5.60
C GLY A 13 9.17 9.95 7.09
N LEU A 14 8.78 11.07 7.69
CA LEU A 14 8.37 11.14 9.10
C LEU A 14 7.10 10.31 9.36
N LEU A 15 6.11 10.34 8.46
CA LEU A 15 4.90 9.53 8.56
C LEU A 15 5.21 8.03 8.47
N LEU A 16 6.13 7.64 7.58
CA LEU A 16 6.63 6.26 7.51
C LEU A 16 7.31 5.85 8.82
N LEU A 17 8.17 6.70 9.38
CA LEU A 17 8.81 6.44 10.68
C LEU A 17 7.79 6.28 11.80
N ALA A 18 6.82 7.19 11.90
CA ALA A 18 5.77 7.14 12.90
C ALA A 18 4.92 5.87 12.78
N GLY A 19 4.50 5.52 11.55
CA GLY A 19 3.73 4.30 11.29
C GLY A 19 4.52 3.03 11.60
N GLY A 20 5.78 2.96 11.16
CA GLY A 20 6.66 1.82 11.45
C GLY A 20 6.90 1.62 12.95
N LEU A 21 7.17 2.70 13.69
CA LEU A 21 7.32 2.67 15.15
C LEU A 21 6.01 2.27 15.85
N TRP A 22 4.86 2.70 15.34
CA TRP A 22 3.54 2.29 15.84
C TRP A 22 3.33 0.77 15.68
N PHE A 23 3.65 0.21 14.51
CA PHE A 23 3.57 -1.24 14.31
C PHE A 23 4.54 -1.99 15.24
N MET A 24 5.76 -1.47 15.44
CA MET A 24 6.73 -2.07 16.35
C MET A 24 6.28 -2.01 17.81
N SER A 25 5.64 -0.91 18.26
CA SER A 25 5.14 -0.79 19.64
C SER A 25 3.96 -1.74 19.90
N MET A 26 3.06 -1.90 18.93
CA MET A 26 2.00 -2.93 19.02
C MET A 26 2.58 -4.35 19.02
N ALA A 27 3.64 -4.59 18.25
CA ALA A 27 4.32 -5.87 18.21
C ALA A 27 5.10 -6.19 19.50
N ALA A 28 5.62 -5.18 20.19
CA ALA A 28 6.41 -5.33 21.42
C ALA A 28 5.63 -6.00 22.57
N GLY A 29 4.29 -5.88 22.58
CA GLY A 29 3.43 -6.56 23.55
C GLY A 29 3.10 -8.02 23.18
N GLN A 30 3.53 -8.51 22.02
CA GLN A 30 3.21 -9.84 21.51
C GLN A 30 4.42 -10.77 21.63
N THR A 31 4.20 -12.07 21.74
CA THR A 31 5.31 -13.03 21.74
C THR A 31 5.98 -13.07 20.36
N MET A 32 7.26 -12.72 20.28
CA MET A 32 8.02 -12.73 19.01
C MET A 32 8.26 -14.14 18.45
N GLY A 33 8.09 -15.19 19.25
CA GLY A 33 8.36 -16.57 18.84
C GLY A 33 9.80 -16.76 18.34
N THR A 34 10.01 -17.69 17.40
CA THR A 34 11.32 -17.97 16.77
C THR A 34 11.14 -18.01 15.25
N LEU A 35 12.20 -17.87 14.44
CA LEU A 35 12.14 -17.97 12.97
C LEU A 35 11.40 -19.23 12.46
N ARG A 36 11.46 -20.34 13.22
CA ARG A 36 10.79 -21.62 12.89
C ARG A 36 9.38 -21.76 13.48
N ARG A 37 8.98 -20.86 14.38
CA ARG A 37 7.66 -20.77 15.03
C ARG A 37 7.35 -19.30 15.26
N MET A 38 6.99 -18.61 14.17
CA MET A 38 6.70 -17.18 14.20
C MET A 38 5.54 -16.92 15.15
N GLY A 39 5.81 -16.16 16.21
CA GLY A 39 4.76 -15.68 17.09
C GLY A 39 3.96 -14.55 16.42
N PRO A 40 2.78 -14.18 16.96
CA PRO A 40 1.91 -13.17 16.37
C PRO A 40 2.59 -11.79 16.22
N GLY A 41 3.62 -11.50 17.03
CA GLY A 41 4.41 -10.26 16.96
C GLY A 41 5.50 -10.25 15.88
N TYR A 42 5.87 -11.40 15.30
CA TYR A 42 7.01 -11.48 14.38
C TYR A 42 6.76 -10.72 13.07
N MET A 43 5.61 -10.96 12.43
CA MET A 43 5.25 -10.32 11.16
C MET A 43 5.07 -8.80 11.30
N PRO A 44 4.30 -8.29 12.28
CA PRO A 44 4.20 -6.85 12.52
C PRO A 44 5.55 -6.20 12.82
N MET A 45 6.43 -6.86 13.58
CA MET A 45 7.75 -6.29 13.88
C MET A 45 8.65 -6.25 12.65
N ALA A 46 8.71 -7.31 11.84
CA ALA A 46 9.53 -7.35 10.64
C ALA A 46 9.13 -6.27 9.63
N ILE A 47 7.82 -6.11 9.38
CA ILE A 47 7.30 -5.05 8.51
C ILE A 47 7.56 -3.67 9.13
N GLY A 48 7.33 -3.51 10.43
CA GLY A 48 7.61 -2.26 11.14
C GLY A 48 9.06 -1.81 10.99
N VAL A 49 10.03 -2.71 11.19
CA VAL A 49 11.46 -2.43 11.00
C VAL A 49 11.75 -2.01 9.55
N LEU A 50 11.23 -2.74 8.56
CA LEU A 50 11.42 -2.39 7.15
C LEU A 50 10.85 -1.01 6.82
N VAL A 51 9.66 -0.69 7.31
CA VAL A 51 9.02 0.61 7.10
C VAL A 51 9.80 1.73 7.79
N VAL A 52 10.33 1.51 9.00
CA VAL A 52 11.21 2.47 9.69
C VAL A 52 12.48 2.69 8.87
N VAL A 53 13.12 1.64 8.36
CA VAL A 53 14.32 1.75 7.52
C VAL A 53 14.03 2.56 6.26
N PHE A 54 12.93 2.27 5.54
CA PHE A 54 12.54 3.07 4.38
C PHE A 54 12.21 4.53 4.75
N GLY A 55 11.55 4.75 5.89
CA GLY A 55 11.29 6.09 6.42
C GLY A 55 12.57 6.87 6.68
N LEU A 56 13.61 6.24 7.24
CA LEU A 56 14.93 6.85 7.42
C LEU A 56 15.61 7.14 6.08
N LEU A 57 15.57 6.18 5.14
CA LEU A 57 16.17 6.33 3.81
C LEU A 57 15.51 7.45 2.99
N VAL A 58 14.24 7.76 3.23
CA VAL A 58 13.54 8.89 2.60
C VAL A 58 13.77 10.19 3.37
N ALA A 59 13.61 10.19 4.70
CA ALA A 59 13.69 11.39 5.52
C ALA A 59 15.11 11.98 5.59
N VAL A 60 16.15 11.14 5.75
CA VAL A 60 17.53 11.61 5.95
C VAL A 60 18.03 12.40 4.73
N PRO A 61 17.96 11.91 3.48
CA PRO A 61 18.36 12.68 2.31
C PRO A 61 17.47 13.91 2.07
N ALA A 62 16.17 13.83 2.37
CA ALA A 62 15.24 14.94 2.24
C ALA A 62 15.56 16.10 3.20
N LEU A 63 16.20 15.83 4.35
CA LEU A 63 16.67 16.88 5.25
C LEU A 63 17.85 17.69 4.69
N PHE A 64 18.59 17.14 3.72
CA PHE A 64 19.74 17.79 3.09
C PHE A 64 19.46 18.29 1.66
N ARG A 65 18.30 17.97 1.08
CA ARG A 65 17.85 18.51 -0.20
C ARG A 65 16.99 19.76 -0.03
N ALA A 66 17.21 20.72 -0.93
CA ALA A 66 16.36 21.89 -1.08
C ALA A 66 15.38 21.61 -2.23
N GLY A 67 14.10 21.87 -2.00
CA GLY A 67 13.13 21.73 -3.08
C GLY A 67 11.77 22.31 -2.74
N THR A 68 10.80 21.98 -3.59
CA THR A 68 9.61 22.81 -3.74
C THR A 68 8.53 22.47 -2.71
N LEU A 69 7.80 23.50 -2.26
CA LEU A 69 6.60 23.30 -1.44
C LEU A 69 5.60 22.45 -2.23
N PRO A 70 5.20 21.27 -1.72
CA PRO A 70 4.17 20.49 -2.36
C PRO A 70 2.84 21.21 -2.22
N VAL A 71 2.13 21.38 -3.33
CA VAL A 71 0.70 21.69 -3.29
C VAL A 71 0.00 20.36 -3.10
N PRO A 72 -0.72 20.13 -1.99
CA PRO A 72 -1.40 18.86 -1.80
C PRO A 72 -2.47 18.69 -2.88
N GLU A 73 -2.39 17.62 -3.65
CA GLU A 73 -3.41 17.31 -4.65
C GLU A 73 -4.49 16.45 -3.99
N TRP A 74 -5.58 17.10 -3.56
CA TRP A 74 -6.72 16.41 -2.94
C TRP A 74 -7.42 15.43 -3.88
N ARG A 75 -7.32 15.64 -5.21
CA ARG A 75 -7.97 14.78 -6.21
C ARG A 75 -7.37 13.37 -6.22
N PRO A 76 -6.05 13.16 -6.43
CA PRO A 76 -5.44 11.84 -6.28
C PRO A 76 -5.67 11.21 -4.91
N PHE A 77 -5.55 11.99 -3.83
CA PHE A 77 -5.73 11.48 -2.47
C PHE A 77 -7.14 10.89 -2.26
N ALA A 78 -8.18 11.65 -2.58
CA ALA A 78 -9.57 11.20 -2.42
C ALA A 78 -9.87 10.00 -3.33
N THR A 79 -9.36 9.99 -4.56
CA THR A 79 -9.56 8.89 -5.51
C THR A 79 -8.88 7.60 -5.06
N ILE A 80 -7.67 7.67 -4.49
CA ILE A 80 -6.97 6.50 -3.93
C ILE A 80 -7.71 5.98 -2.69
N CYS A 81 -8.16 6.85 -1.79
CA CYS A 81 -8.97 6.41 -0.65
C CYS A 81 -10.27 5.73 -1.12
N LEU A 82 -10.94 6.31 -2.13
CA LEU A 82 -12.17 5.75 -2.70
C LEU A 82 -11.91 4.40 -3.38
N SER A 83 -10.79 4.24 -4.09
CA SER A 83 -10.45 2.97 -4.75
C SER A 83 -10.22 1.85 -3.73
N VAL A 84 -9.53 2.14 -2.63
CA VAL A 84 -9.33 1.17 -1.52
C VAL A 84 -10.66 0.80 -0.86
N LEU A 85 -11.55 1.77 -0.62
CA LEU A 85 -12.88 1.49 -0.09
C LEU A 85 -13.72 0.64 -1.06
N ALA A 86 -13.67 0.95 -2.37
CA ALA A 86 -14.35 0.18 -3.39
C ALA A 86 -13.83 -1.26 -3.46
N PHE A 87 -12.52 -1.46 -3.34
CA PHE A 87 -11.93 -2.79 -3.25
C PHE A 87 -12.46 -3.58 -2.06
N ALA A 88 -12.45 -2.98 -0.87
CA ALA A 88 -12.92 -3.61 0.36
C ALA A 88 -14.39 -4.04 0.28
N LEU A 89 -15.25 -3.24 -0.37
CA LEU A 89 -16.66 -3.57 -0.55
C LEU A 89 -16.91 -4.64 -1.63
N VAL A 90 -16.12 -4.63 -2.71
CA VAL A 90 -16.30 -5.55 -3.84
C VAL A 90 -15.68 -6.92 -3.57
N VAL A 91 -14.57 -6.99 -2.83
CA VAL A 91 -13.85 -8.25 -2.58
C VAL A 91 -14.71 -9.25 -1.79
N GLU A 92 -15.50 -8.79 -0.83
CA GLU A 92 -16.39 -9.65 -0.05
C GLU A 92 -17.55 -10.22 -0.88
N LYS A 93 -18.06 -9.43 -1.85
CA LYS A 93 -19.25 -9.77 -2.63
C LYS A 93 -18.95 -10.53 -3.92
N PHE A 94 -17.91 -10.13 -4.65
CA PHE A 94 -17.63 -10.62 -6.01
C PHE A 94 -16.30 -11.38 -6.12
N GLY A 95 -15.45 -11.33 -5.10
CA GLY A 95 -14.15 -12.00 -5.07
C GLY A 95 -12.99 -11.12 -5.55
N LEU A 96 -11.80 -11.71 -5.59
CA LEU A 96 -10.53 -11.00 -5.74
C LEU A 96 -10.35 -10.34 -7.11
N VAL A 97 -10.73 -11.01 -8.20
CA VAL A 97 -10.56 -10.54 -9.58
C VAL A 97 -11.34 -9.24 -9.83
N PRO A 98 -12.68 -9.20 -9.66
CA PRO A 98 -13.45 -7.99 -9.91
C PRO A 98 -13.10 -6.86 -8.95
N ALA A 99 -12.75 -7.17 -7.70
CA ALA A 99 -12.28 -6.16 -6.75
C ALA A 99 -10.99 -5.49 -7.22
N THR A 100 -10.03 -6.28 -7.71
CA THR A 100 -8.76 -5.76 -8.23
C THR A 100 -8.98 -4.87 -9.45
N VAL A 101 -9.89 -5.25 -10.35
CA VAL A 101 -10.23 -4.43 -11.53
C VAL A 101 -10.87 -3.10 -11.12
N VAL A 102 -11.81 -3.12 -10.17
CA VAL A 102 -12.44 -1.89 -9.68
C VAL A 102 -11.41 -0.99 -8.99
N LEU A 103 -10.55 -1.57 -8.14
CA LEU A 103 -9.46 -0.85 -7.49
C LEU A 103 -8.56 -0.15 -8.50
N THR A 104 -8.09 -0.87 -9.52
CA THR A 104 -7.16 -0.34 -10.51
C THR A 104 -7.81 0.70 -11.40
N VAL A 105 -9.06 0.49 -11.84
CA VAL A 105 -9.80 1.46 -12.65
C VAL A 105 -10.05 2.74 -11.87
N VAL A 106 -10.49 2.65 -10.61
CA VAL A 106 -10.76 3.84 -9.79
C VAL A 106 -9.43 4.54 -9.45
N ALA A 107 -8.38 3.81 -9.08
CA ALA A 107 -7.06 4.39 -8.85
C ALA A 107 -6.51 5.10 -10.11
N ALA A 108 -6.77 4.54 -11.29
CA ALA A 108 -6.37 5.15 -12.55
C ALA A 108 -7.08 6.51 -12.77
N LEU A 109 -8.29 6.75 -12.29
CA LEU A 109 -8.93 8.08 -12.39
C LEU A 109 -8.13 9.21 -11.68
N ALA A 110 -7.17 8.87 -10.82
CA ALA A 110 -6.25 9.84 -10.22
C ALA A 110 -5.19 10.36 -11.21
N GLU A 111 -4.89 9.61 -12.28
CA GLU A 111 -3.79 9.89 -13.18
C GLU A 111 -4.27 10.62 -14.46
N PRO A 112 -3.76 11.82 -14.78
CA PRO A 112 -4.25 12.61 -15.90
C PRO A 112 -3.85 12.08 -17.29
N LYS A 113 -2.94 11.10 -17.39
CA LYS A 113 -2.39 10.59 -18.66
C LYS A 113 -2.39 9.07 -18.74
N LEU A 114 -3.58 8.46 -18.73
CA LEU A 114 -3.70 7.02 -18.86
C LEU A 114 -3.99 6.56 -20.28
N LYS A 115 -3.20 5.58 -20.72
CA LYS A 115 -3.49 4.83 -21.95
C LYS A 115 -4.39 3.65 -21.59
N PRO A 116 -5.56 3.50 -22.23
CA PRO A 116 -6.51 2.42 -21.91
C PRO A 116 -5.90 1.03 -22.08
N LEU A 117 -4.96 0.87 -23.02
CA LEU A 117 -4.23 -0.39 -23.22
C LEU A 117 -3.32 -0.73 -22.03
N GLN A 118 -2.60 0.25 -21.48
CA GLN A 118 -1.74 0.04 -20.30
C GLN A 118 -2.58 -0.29 -19.07
N LEU A 119 -3.72 0.39 -18.89
CA LEU A 119 -4.66 0.10 -17.81
C LEU A 119 -5.19 -1.33 -17.90
N GLY A 120 -5.59 -1.77 -19.10
CA GLY A 120 -6.06 -3.15 -19.33
C GLY A 120 -5.00 -4.19 -18.97
N ILE A 121 -3.75 -3.98 -19.39
CA ILE A 121 -2.61 -4.86 -19.05
C ILE A 121 -2.35 -4.85 -17.53
N LEU A 122 -2.40 -3.69 -16.89
CA LEU A 122 -2.18 -3.56 -15.44
C LEU A 122 -3.25 -4.31 -14.65
N CYS A 123 -4.52 -4.17 -15.03
CA CYS A 123 -5.64 -4.88 -14.42
C CYS A 123 -5.46 -6.40 -14.55
N LEU A 124 -5.13 -6.87 -15.76
CA LEU A 124 -4.92 -8.29 -16.04
C LEU A 124 -3.73 -8.85 -15.24
N ALA A 125 -2.60 -8.15 -15.24
CA ALA A 125 -1.40 -8.57 -14.54
C ALA A 125 -1.62 -8.62 -13.02
N LEU A 126 -2.16 -7.56 -12.42
CA LEU A 126 -2.42 -7.50 -10.99
C LEU A 126 -3.44 -8.55 -10.56
N SER A 127 -4.51 -8.74 -11.33
CA SER A 127 -5.50 -9.78 -11.07
C SER A 127 -4.88 -11.18 -11.18
N ALA A 128 -4.06 -11.45 -12.20
CA ALA A 128 -3.42 -12.74 -12.39
C ALA A 128 -2.42 -13.06 -11.25
N ILE A 129 -1.62 -12.07 -10.84
CA ILE A 129 -0.71 -12.19 -9.70
C ILE A 129 -1.50 -12.44 -8.42
N GLY A 130 -2.58 -11.68 -8.19
CA GLY A 130 -3.45 -11.85 -7.03
C GLY A 130 -4.00 -13.26 -6.95
N VAL A 131 -4.60 -13.78 -8.02
CA VAL A 131 -5.11 -15.15 -8.06
C VAL A 131 -3.97 -16.17 -7.87
N GLY A 132 -2.81 -15.96 -8.51
CA GLY A 132 -1.66 -16.83 -8.37
C GLY A 132 -1.13 -16.92 -6.93
N VAL A 133 -0.94 -15.79 -6.26
CA VAL A 133 -0.42 -15.73 -4.90
C VAL A 133 -1.46 -16.20 -3.88
N PHE A 134 -2.69 -15.68 -3.94
CA PHE A 134 -3.69 -15.95 -2.91
C PHE A 134 -4.36 -17.32 -3.05
N VAL A 135 -4.72 -17.73 -4.27
CA VAL A 135 -5.39 -19.02 -4.48
C VAL A 135 -4.38 -20.16 -4.57
N LYS A 136 -3.37 -20.04 -5.45
CA LYS A 136 -2.42 -21.13 -5.68
C LYS A 136 -1.25 -21.14 -4.68
N GLY A 137 -0.75 -19.96 -4.30
CA GLY A 137 0.44 -19.86 -3.43
C GLY A 137 0.14 -20.05 -1.95
N LEU A 138 -0.89 -19.34 -1.44
CA LEU A 138 -1.21 -19.30 -0.01
C LEU A 138 -2.31 -20.28 0.42
N GLY A 139 -3.13 -20.78 -0.51
CA GLY A 139 -4.23 -21.71 -0.21
C GLY A 139 -5.31 -21.12 0.71
N ILE A 140 -5.32 -19.79 0.90
CA ILE A 140 -6.35 -19.11 1.70
C ILE A 140 -7.64 -19.16 0.87
N PRO A 141 -8.80 -19.50 1.48
CA PRO A 141 -10.10 -19.53 0.79
C PRO A 141 -10.62 -18.10 0.51
N VAL A 142 -9.81 -17.27 -0.13
CA VAL A 142 -10.30 -16.06 -0.80
C VAL A 142 -10.76 -16.52 -2.17
N ALA A 143 -12.07 -16.64 -2.35
CA ALA A 143 -12.64 -17.05 -3.63
C ALA A 143 -12.23 -16.05 -4.72
N ALA A 144 -11.48 -16.53 -5.72
CA ALA A 144 -11.10 -15.73 -6.89
C ALA A 144 -12.33 -15.19 -7.63
N PHE A 145 -13.44 -15.91 -7.53
CA PHE A 145 -14.73 -15.57 -8.10
C PHE A 145 -15.81 -16.06 -7.11
N ARG A 146 -16.44 -15.16 -6.34
CA ARG A 146 -17.71 -15.49 -5.66
C ARG A 146 -18.83 -15.02 -6.57
N TRP A 147 -19.46 -15.95 -7.26
CA TRP A 147 -20.76 -15.70 -7.85
C TRP A 147 -21.81 -15.89 -6.76
N PRO A 148 -22.64 -14.89 -6.41
CA PRO A 148 -23.76 -15.10 -5.52
C PRO A 148 -24.81 -15.91 -6.28
N VAL A 149 -24.90 -17.20 -5.99
CA VAL A 149 -26.15 -17.98 -6.11
C VAL A 149 -26.61 -18.34 -4.71
#